data_AF-A0A803R9U2-F1
#
_entry.id   AF-A0A803R9U2-F1
#
_cell.length_a   1.000
_cell.length_b   1.000
_cell.length_c   1.000
_cell.angle_alpha   90.00
_cell.angle_beta   90.00
_cell.angle_gamma   90.00
#
_symmetry.space_group_name_H-M   'P 1'
#
loop_
_entity.id
_entity.type
_entity.pdbx_description
1 polymer ?
#
loop_
_entity_poly.entity_id
_entity_poly.type
_entity_poly.pdbx_seq_one_letter_code
_entity_poly.pdbx_strand_id
1 'polypeptide(L)'
;MEWAGRGTHLRGIPRTMVIGAVGTFAKLVASFLNSTSVRNADALLSLVRSRPPATPLITVSNHMSTLDDPVMWGFKGFPTMDPNLARWVLAAEDICFKNPLYSYIFRLGKCIPITRGGGIYQQHMNEAVAQLSNGGWVLTFSIIF
;
A
#
# COMPACT_ATOMS: atom_id res chain seq x y z
N MET A 1 -13.45 4.11 8.87
CA MET A 1 -12.53 5.25 9.15
C MET A 1 -11.87 5.78 7.88
N GLU A 2 -12.63 6.00 6.80
CA GLU A 2 -12.05 6.50 5.54
C GLU A 2 -11.41 7.89 5.69
N TRP A 3 -11.92 8.71 6.62
CA TRP A 3 -11.35 10.02 6.96
C TRP A 3 -9.86 9.97 7.34
N ALA A 4 -9.40 8.90 8.02
CA ALA A 4 -8.01 8.73 8.40
C ALA A 4 -7.09 8.46 7.18
N GLY A 5 -7.65 7.93 6.10
CA GLY A 5 -6.96 7.71 4.83
C GLY A 5 -6.83 8.97 3.97
N ARG A 6 -7.41 10.11 4.37
CA ARG A 6 -7.27 11.36 3.60
C ARG A 6 -5.88 11.94 3.79
N GLY A 7 -5.23 12.37 2.70
CA GLY A 7 -3.89 12.97 2.75
C GLY A 7 -3.81 14.26 3.58
N THR A 8 -4.95 14.94 3.78
CA THR A 8 -5.06 16.17 4.57
C THR A 8 -5.34 15.93 6.05
N HIS A 9 -5.60 14.69 6.47
CA HIS A 9 -5.89 14.36 7.87
C HIS A 9 -4.72 14.77 8.78
N LEU A 10 -4.99 15.66 9.74
CA LEU A 10 -3.98 16.28 10.62
C LEU A 10 -2.73 16.77 9.85
N ARG A 11 -2.96 17.44 8.70
CA ARG A 11 -1.91 17.96 7.81
C ARG A 11 -0.98 16.87 7.23
N GLY A 12 -1.42 15.61 7.23
CA GLY A 12 -0.65 14.48 6.69
C GLY A 12 0.44 13.94 7.62
N ILE A 13 0.67 14.57 8.78
CA ILE A 13 1.73 14.19 9.73
C ILE A 13 1.62 12.71 10.16
N PRO A 14 0.44 12.20 10.60
CA PRO A 14 0.34 10.82 11.05
C PRO A 14 0.63 9.81 9.94
N ARG A 15 0.22 10.10 8.71
CA ARG A 15 0.52 9.26 7.54
C ARG A 15 2.02 9.21 7.29
N THR A 16 2.70 10.36 7.29
CA THR A 16 4.15 10.42 7.09
C THR A 16 4.89 9.64 8.17
N MET A 17 4.46 9.72 9.43
CA MET A 17 5.04 8.94 10.53
C MET A 17 4.86 7.43 10.32
N VAL A 18 3.64 6.97 10.01
CA VAL A 18 3.36 5.54 9.80
C VAL A 18 4.12 5.00 8.59
N ILE A 19 4.03 5.67 7.43
CA ILE A 19 4.73 5.24 6.21
C ILE A 19 6.25 5.31 6.39
N GLY A 20 6.76 6.32 7.08
CA GLY A 20 8.18 6.45 7.40
C GLY A 20 8.67 5.29 8.29
N ALA A 21 7.94 4.97 9.36
CA ALA A 21 8.29 3.88 10.27
C ALA A 21 8.23 2.51 9.57
N VAL A 22 7.13 2.23 8.89
CA VAL A 22 6.91 0.97 8.14
C VAL A 22 7.90 0.84 6.99
N GLY A 23 8.17 1.92 6.26
CA GLY A 23 9.16 1.93 5.18
C GLY A 23 10.60 1.77 5.67
N THR A 24 10.93 2.30 6.86
CA THR A 24 12.22 2.05 7.51
C THR A 24 12.38 0.58 7.88
N PHE A 25 11.37 0.00 8.52
CA PHE A 25 11.35 -1.43 8.84
C PHE A 25 11.50 -2.28 7.58
N ALA A 26 10.74 -1.99 6.52
CA ALA A 26 10.82 -2.71 5.25
C ALA A 26 12.23 -2.64 4.64
N LYS A 27 12.87 -1.46 4.64
CA LYS A 27 14.24 -1.31 4.14
C LYS A 27 15.25 -2.08 4.98
N LEU A 28 15.13 -2.04 6.31
CA LEU A 28 16.01 -2.81 7.20
C LEU A 28 15.91 -4.31 6.89
N VAL A 29 14.70 -4.83 6.77
CA VAL A 29 14.48 -6.24 6.47
C VAL A 29 15.01 -6.60 5.08
N ALA A 30 14.55 -5.91 4.04
CA ALA A 30 14.86 -6.26 2.66
C ALA A 30 16.32 -6.00 2.28
N SER A 31 16.98 -5.01 2.88
CA SER A 31 18.36 -4.63 2.50
C SER A 31 19.44 -5.13 3.44
N PHE A 32 19.11 -5.51 4.69
CA PHE A 32 20.12 -5.89 5.69
C PHE A 32 19.86 -7.24 6.37
N LEU A 33 18.59 -7.59 6.64
CA LEU A 33 18.25 -8.83 7.35
C LEU A 33 17.84 -9.97 6.41
N ASN A 34 17.83 -9.72 5.09
CA ASN A 34 17.46 -10.69 4.08
C ASN A 34 18.29 -10.54 2.81
N SER A 35 18.42 -11.64 2.06
CA SER A 35 18.95 -11.63 0.70
C SER A 35 17.82 -11.35 -0.29
N THR A 36 17.77 -10.12 -0.80
CA THR A 36 16.70 -9.67 -1.71
C THR A 36 17.24 -9.48 -3.13
N SER A 37 16.61 -10.13 -4.10
CA SER A 37 16.87 -9.92 -5.53
C SER A 37 15.64 -9.32 -6.19
N VAL A 38 15.81 -8.21 -6.91
CA VAL A 38 14.74 -7.54 -7.65
C VAL A 38 15.10 -7.51 -9.11
N ARG A 39 14.18 -7.99 -9.96
CA ARG A 39 14.32 -7.90 -11.41
C ARG A 39 13.46 -6.76 -11.93
N ASN A 40 13.96 -6.05 -12.94
CA ASN A 40 13.24 -4.97 -13.61
C ASN A 40 12.80 -3.81 -12.69
N ALA A 41 13.62 -3.49 -11.68
CA ALA A 41 13.34 -2.43 -10.71
C ALA A 41 13.16 -1.05 -11.37
N ASP A 42 13.94 -0.76 -12.40
CA ASP A 42 13.91 0.53 -13.10
C ASP A 42 12.59 0.78 -13.82
N ALA A 43 11.98 -0.26 -14.41
CA ALA A 43 10.66 -0.15 -15.02
C ALA A 43 9.57 0.14 -13.97
N LEU A 44 9.62 -0.50 -12.81
CA LEU A 44 8.70 -0.19 -11.72
C LEU A 44 8.92 1.25 -11.22
N LEU A 45 10.17 1.67 -11.03
CA LEU A 45 10.50 3.03 -10.60
C LEU A 45 10.03 4.09 -11.60
N SER A 46 10.16 3.84 -12.91
CA SER A 46 9.70 4.75 -13.94
C SER A 46 8.18 4.88 -13.95
N LEU A 47 7.43 3.78 -13.78
CA LEU A 47 5.97 3.80 -13.63
C LEU A 47 5.52 4.54 -12.37
N VAL A 48 6.25 4.38 -11.26
CA VAL A 48 5.90 5.02 -9.98
C VAL A 48 6.19 6.52 -10.01
N ARG A 49 7.31 6.95 -10.61
CA ARG A 49 7.75 8.36 -10.59
C ARG A 49 7.30 9.20 -11.78
N SER A 50 7.16 8.58 -12.96
CA SER A 50 7.12 9.32 -14.23
C SER A 50 5.92 8.98 -15.11
N ARG A 51 4.91 8.26 -14.60
CA ARG A 51 3.68 8.03 -15.35
C ARG A 51 2.96 9.36 -15.66
N PRO A 52 2.30 9.50 -16.82
CA PRO A 52 1.54 10.71 -17.14
C PRO A 52 0.48 11.02 -16.08
N PRO A 53 0.13 12.30 -15.87
CA PRO A 53 -0.96 12.68 -14.98
C PRO A 53 -2.24 11.91 -15.30
N ALA A 54 -3.02 11.59 -14.27
CA ALA A 54 -4.26 10.81 -14.37
C ALA A 54 -4.13 9.38 -14.94
N THR A 55 -2.90 8.86 -15.12
CA THR A 55 -2.70 7.45 -15.50
C THR A 55 -2.64 6.57 -14.25
N PRO A 56 -3.58 5.62 -14.06
CA PRO A 56 -3.55 4.71 -12.91
C PRO A 56 -2.43 3.67 -13.03
N LEU A 57 -2.02 3.15 -11.87
CA LEU A 57 -1.16 1.98 -11.79
C LEU A 57 -1.85 0.90 -10.94
N ILE A 58 -1.92 -0.32 -11.48
CA ILE A 58 -2.35 -1.50 -10.72
C ILE A 58 -1.15 -2.45 -10.66
N THR A 59 -0.79 -2.84 -9.44
CA THR A 59 0.17 -3.92 -9.21
C THR A 59 -0.58 -5.12 -8.66
N VAL A 60 -0.29 -6.30 -9.20
CA VAL A 60 -0.87 -7.57 -8.75
C VAL A 60 0.28 -8.45 -8.29
N SER A 61 0.14 -9.04 -7.10
CA SER A 61 1.15 -9.93 -6.53
C SER A 61 0.48 -11.20 -6.01
N ASN A 62 1.21 -12.31 -6.04
CA ASN A 62 0.92 -13.42 -5.15
C ASN A 62 1.11 -12.98 -3.69
N HIS A 63 0.54 -13.73 -2.75
CA HIS A 63 0.63 -13.43 -1.32
C HIS A 63 1.02 -14.68 -0.55
N MET A 64 2.16 -14.61 0.13
CA MET A 64 2.75 -15.69 0.90
C MET A 64 2.80 -15.36 2.39
N SER A 65 2.92 -14.09 2.76
CA SER A 65 3.06 -13.67 4.15
C SER A 65 2.44 -12.30 4.41
N THR A 66 2.04 -12.04 5.66
CA THR A 66 1.60 -10.70 6.09
C THR A 66 2.69 -9.64 5.99
N LEU A 67 3.97 -10.03 5.85
CA LEU A 67 5.10 -9.12 5.68
C LEU A 67 5.36 -8.75 4.22
N ASP A 68 4.71 -9.40 3.25
CA ASP A 68 4.89 -9.09 1.82
C ASP A 68 4.70 -7.59 1.60
N ASP A 69 3.64 -7.02 2.18
CA ASP A 69 3.55 -5.59 2.47
C ASP A 69 3.87 -5.37 3.96
N PRO A 70 4.99 -4.73 4.33
CA PRO A 70 5.71 -3.73 3.55
C PRO A 70 7.03 -4.18 2.90
N VAL A 71 7.53 -5.38 3.23
CA VAL A 71 8.94 -5.73 3.01
C VAL A 71 9.31 -5.75 1.54
N MET A 72 8.41 -6.17 0.65
CA MET A 72 8.69 -6.24 -0.79
C MET A 72 9.03 -4.87 -1.41
N TRP A 73 8.62 -3.77 -0.77
CA TRP A 73 8.90 -2.40 -1.21
C TRP A 73 10.18 -1.83 -0.60
N GLY A 74 10.87 -2.57 0.26
CA GLY A 74 12.07 -2.15 0.98
C GLY A 74 13.38 -2.26 0.19
N PHE A 75 13.34 -2.60 -1.10
CA PHE A 75 14.56 -2.80 -1.88
C PHE A 75 15.33 -1.50 -2.14
N LYS A 76 16.64 -1.63 -2.38
CA LYS A 76 17.55 -0.51 -2.60
C LYS A 76 17.08 0.38 -3.76
N GLY A 77 17.04 1.69 -3.53
CA GLY A 77 16.61 2.69 -4.53
C GLY A 77 15.10 2.97 -4.57
N PHE A 78 14.26 2.12 -3.96
CA PHE A 78 12.83 2.38 -3.89
C PHE A 78 12.49 3.50 -2.87
N PRO A 79 11.56 4.43 -3.18
CA PRO A 79 11.16 5.50 -2.28
C PRO A 79 10.14 5.01 -1.23
N THR A 80 10.48 3.96 -0.48
CA THR A 80 9.58 3.27 0.47
C THR A 80 9.00 4.17 1.57
N MET A 81 9.69 5.27 1.88
CA MET A 81 9.30 6.21 2.95
C MET A 81 8.52 7.42 2.43
N ASP A 82 8.32 7.56 1.12
CA ASP A 82 7.61 8.70 0.54
C ASP A 82 6.09 8.43 0.54
N PRO A 83 5.30 9.17 1.35
CA PRO A 83 3.86 8.97 1.42
C PRO A 83 3.11 9.34 0.13
N ASN A 84 3.69 10.14 -0.76
CA ASN A 84 3.08 10.49 -2.06
C ASN A 84 3.29 9.37 -3.09
N LEU A 85 4.44 8.71 -3.04
CA LEU A 85 4.76 7.59 -3.92
C LEU A 85 4.29 6.23 -3.37
N ALA A 86 3.87 6.16 -2.11
CA ALA A 86 3.26 4.96 -1.54
C ALA A 86 1.91 4.63 -2.22
N ARG A 87 1.75 3.37 -2.60
CA ARG A 87 0.47 2.82 -3.10
C ARG A 87 -0.58 2.67 -2.02
N TRP A 88 -1.82 2.54 -2.47
CA TRP A 88 -2.87 1.92 -1.69
C TRP A 88 -2.80 0.40 -1.81
N VAL A 89 -3.18 -0.32 -0.76
CA VAL A 89 -3.21 -1.78 -0.76
C VAL A 89 -4.59 -2.27 -0.33
N LEU A 90 -5.10 -3.29 -1.01
CA LEU A 90 -6.26 -4.03 -0.54
C LEU A 90 -5.82 -4.95 0.60
N ALA A 91 -6.43 -4.81 1.77
CA ALA A 91 -6.03 -5.52 2.98
C ALA A 91 -7.22 -6.24 3.60
N ALA A 92 -6.98 -7.46 4.09
CA ALA A 92 -8.01 -8.31 4.70
C ALA A 92 -8.63 -7.64 5.94
N GLU A 93 -9.94 -7.38 5.90
CA GLU A 93 -10.68 -6.70 6.95
C GLU A 93 -10.58 -7.43 8.30
N ASP A 94 -10.77 -8.75 8.25
CA ASP A 94 -10.74 -9.66 9.38
C ASP A 94 -9.36 -9.79 10.04
N ILE A 95 -8.29 -9.27 9.44
CA ILE A 95 -6.92 -9.29 9.98
C ILE A 95 -6.48 -7.89 10.37
N CYS A 96 -6.56 -6.94 9.45
CA CYS A 96 -5.98 -5.60 9.60
C CYS A 96 -6.92 -4.63 10.35
N PHE A 97 -8.23 -4.89 10.38
CA PHE A 97 -9.23 -3.92 10.87
C PHE A 97 -10.02 -4.43 12.09
N LYS A 98 -9.40 -5.32 12.89
CA LYS A 98 -10.02 -5.96 14.07
C LYS A 98 -10.42 -5.02 15.21
N ASN A 99 -9.78 -3.85 15.32
CA ASN A 99 -10.08 -2.88 16.36
C ASN A 99 -9.82 -1.44 15.89
N PRO A 100 -10.29 -0.41 16.62
CA PRO A 100 -10.15 0.98 16.21
C PRO A 100 -8.70 1.46 16.03
N LEU A 101 -7.78 1.03 16.90
CA LEU A 101 -6.38 1.41 16.82
C LEU A 101 -5.71 0.85 15.57
N TYR A 102 -5.88 -0.45 15.31
CA TYR A 102 -5.35 -1.09 14.10
C TYR A 102 -5.98 -0.48 12.85
N SER A 103 -7.30 -0.31 12.85
CA SER A 103 -8.00 0.33 11.73
C SER A 103 -7.43 1.71 11.41
N TYR A 104 -7.13 2.52 12.44
CA TYR A 104 -6.53 3.83 12.26
C TYR A 104 -5.12 3.74 11.63
N ILE A 105 -4.24 2.89 12.19
CA ILE A 105 -2.86 2.71 11.69
C ILE A 105 -2.86 2.20 10.24
N PHE A 106 -3.65 1.17 9.92
CA PHE A 106 -3.74 0.62 8.56
C PHE A 106 -4.33 1.64 7.57
N ARG A 107 -5.33 2.44 7.98
CA ARG A 107 -5.82 3.54 7.12
C ARG A 107 -4.76 4.62 6.85
N LEU A 108 -3.95 4.97 7.86
CA LEU A 108 -2.82 5.90 7.68
C LEU A 108 -1.78 5.34 6.69
N GLY A 109 -1.52 4.04 6.76
CA GLY A 109 -0.66 3.27 5.85
C GLY A 109 -1.27 3.00 4.46
N LYS A 110 -2.37 3.66 4.09
CA LYS A 110 -3.06 3.50 2.79
C LYS A 110 -3.63 2.09 2.54
N CYS A 111 -4.12 1.42 3.57
CA CYS A 111 -4.83 0.16 3.42
C CYS A 111 -6.34 0.38 3.24
N ILE A 112 -6.93 -0.28 2.25
CA ILE A 112 -8.37 -0.34 1.98
C ILE A 112 -8.87 -1.71 2.46
N PRO A 113 -9.81 -1.78 3.41
CA PRO A 113 -10.33 -3.03 3.92
C PRO A 113 -11.12 -3.78 2.85
N ILE A 114 -10.90 -5.08 2.74
CA ILE A 114 -11.64 -5.99 1.87
C ILE A 114 -12.12 -7.20 2.67
N THR A 115 -13.40 -7.52 2.53
CA THR A 115 -14.01 -8.73 3.08
C THR A 115 -13.70 -9.91 2.16
N ARG A 116 -12.91 -10.87 2.64
CA ARG A 116 -12.57 -12.11 1.91
C ARG A 116 -13.82 -12.95 1.65
N GLY A 117 -13.94 -13.52 0.46
CA GLY A 117 -15.13 -14.28 0.05
C GLY A 117 -16.39 -13.43 -0.17
N GLY A 118 -16.32 -12.10 0.01
CA GLY A 118 -17.40 -11.17 -0.30
C GLY A 118 -17.52 -10.82 -1.79
N GLY A 119 -16.63 -11.34 -2.63
CA GLY A 119 -16.55 -11.04 -4.06
C GLY A 119 -16.09 -9.62 -4.36
N ILE A 120 -16.19 -9.22 -5.63
CA ILE A 120 -15.70 -7.91 -6.11
C ILE A 120 -16.66 -6.75 -5.79
N TYR A 121 -17.94 -7.04 -5.54
CA TYR A 121 -18.98 -6.03 -5.33
C TYR A 121 -19.13 -5.69 -3.84
N GLN A 122 -18.16 -4.94 -3.31
CA GLN A 122 -18.16 -4.49 -1.91
C GLN A 122 -17.87 -2.99 -1.81
N GLN A 123 -18.39 -2.35 -0.77
CA GLN A 123 -18.35 -0.88 -0.62
C GLN A 123 -16.92 -0.32 -0.75
N HIS A 124 -15.94 -0.96 -0.11
CA HIS A 124 -14.55 -0.49 -0.14
C HIS A 124 -13.83 -0.74 -1.47
N MET A 125 -14.37 -1.59 -2.35
CA MET A 125 -13.87 -1.68 -3.72
C MET A 125 -14.08 -0.37 -4.48
N ASN A 126 -15.18 0.34 -4.21
CA ASN A 126 -15.43 1.65 -4.82
C ASN A 126 -14.36 2.67 -4.43
N GLU A 127 -13.78 2.57 -3.24
CA GLU A 127 -12.65 3.41 -2.81
C GLU A 127 -11.40 3.12 -3.66
N ALA A 128 -11.10 1.84 -3.91
CA ALA A 128 -9.97 1.45 -4.77
C ALA A 128 -10.16 1.91 -6.21
N VAL A 129 -11.37 1.76 -6.76
CA VAL A 129 -11.74 2.29 -8.08
C VAL A 129 -11.56 3.81 -8.10
N ALA A 130 -12.04 4.53 -7.09
CA ALA A 130 -11.87 5.98 -7.01
C ALA A 130 -10.38 6.40 -6.95
N GLN A 131 -9.52 5.65 -6.25
CA GLN A 131 -8.08 5.92 -6.27
C GLN A 131 -7.52 5.77 -7.70
N LEU A 132 -7.91 4.72 -8.42
CA LEU A 132 -7.47 4.49 -9.80
C LEU A 132 -8.02 5.56 -10.76
N SER A 133 -9.29 5.92 -10.65
CA SER A 133 -9.91 6.98 -11.46
C SER A 133 -9.20 8.33 -11.30
N ASN A 134 -8.54 8.56 -10.16
CA ASN A 134 -7.74 9.76 -9.90
C ASN A 134 -6.25 9.62 -10.27
N GLY A 135 -5.85 8.59 -11.03
CA GLY A 135 -4.45 8.34 -11.41
C GLY A 135 -3.58 7.77 -10.28
N GLY A 136 -4.23 7.27 -9.22
CA GLY A 136 -3.58 6.64 -8.08
C GLY A 136 -2.95 5.29 -8.42
N TRP A 137 -2.29 4.72 -7.42
CA TRP A 137 -1.65 3.41 -7.50
C TRP A 137 -2.26 2.48 -6.47
N VAL A 138 -2.78 1.32 -6.91
CA VAL A 138 -3.35 0.27 -6.06
C VAL A 138 -2.58 -1.04 -6.24
N LEU A 139 -2.23 -1.68 -5.12
CA LEU A 139 -1.75 -3.05 -5.03
C LEU A 139 -2.89 -3.96 -4.59
N THR A 140 -3.04 -5.07 -5.30
CA THR A 140 -3.88 -6.18 -4.87
C THR A 140 -3.07 -7.47 -4.78
N PHE A 141 -3.47 -8.31 -3.84
CA PHE A 141 -2.94 -9.64 -3.64
C PHE A 141 -3.96 -10.68 -4.11
N SER A 142 -3.52 -11.68 -4.87
CA SER A 142 -4.41 -12.64 -5.54
C SER A 142 -5.29 -13.49 -4.60
N ILE A 143 -5.00 -13.54 -3.31
CA ILE A 143 -5.73 -14.35 -2.30
C ILE A 143 -6.88 -13.58 -1.61
N ILE A 144 -7.08 -12.30 -1.93
CA ILE A 144 -8.02 -11.44 -1.19
C ILE A 144 -9.47 -11.54 -1.72
N PHE A 145 -9.69 -12.18 -2.87
CA PHE A 145 -11.02 -12.37 -3.46
C PHE A 145 -11.54 -13.79 -3.26
#